data_AF-A0A7J4DC58-F1
#
_entry.id   AF-A0A7J4DC58-F1
#
_cell.length_a   1.000
_cell.length_b   1.000
_cell.length_c   1.000
_cell.angle_alpha   90.00
_cell.angle_beta   90.00
_cell.angle_gamma   90.00
#
_symmetry.space_group_name_H-M   'P 1'
#
loop_
_entity.id
_entity.type
_entity.pdbx_description
1 polymer ?
#
loop_
_entity_poly.entity_id
_entity_poly.type
_entity_poly.pdbx_seq_one_letter_code
_entity_poly.pdbx_strand_id
1 'polypeptide(L)' 'MKMPRTVKRYSPAAGKHTEHTVERVKKRRASELKWGQRRFRRVTAGYRGFPRPKPSGEKPTKRVNLIYRCNET' A
#
# COMPACT_ATOMS: atom_id res chain seq x y z
N MET A 1 1.28 20.30 0.83
CA MET A 1 2.74 20.51 0.99
C MET A 1 3.41 20.25 -0.35
N LYS A 2 4.31 21.13 -0.80
CA LYS A 2 5.08 20.93 -2.02
C LYS A 2 6.28 20.02 -1.68
N MET A 3 6.48 18.94 -2.44
CA MET A 3 7.61 18.03 -2.28
C MET A 3 8.32 17.89 -3.64
N PRO A 4 9.66 17.90 -3.68
CA PRO A 4 10.40 17.68 -4.92
C PRO A 4 10.13 16.28 -5.48
N ARG A 5 10.17 16.16 -6.81
CA ARG A 5 9.99 14.88 -7.52
C ARG A 5 11.22 13.98 -7.40
N THR A 6 12.40 14.57 -7.21
CA THR A 6 13.68 13.89 -7.08
C THR A 6 14.43 14.36 -5.83
N VAL A 7 15.08 13.43 -5.12
CA VAL A 7 15.84 13.71 -3.89
C VAL A 7 17.11 12.86 -3.89
N LYS A 8 18.25 13.44 -3.48
CA LYS A 8 19.48 12.69 -3.25
C LYS A 8 19.43 11.99 -1.89
N ARG A 9 19.60 10.66 -1.87
CA ARG A 9 19.56 9.82 -0.67
C ARG A 9 20.48 8.61 -0.85
N TYR A 10 20.90 8.01 0.25
CA TYR A 10 21.60 6.73 0.23
C TYR A 10 20.73 5.62 -0.36
N SER A 11 21.22 4.92 -1.38
CA SER A 11 20.58 3.73 -1.94
C SER A 11 21.24 2.47 -1.35
N PRO A 12 20.49 1.62 -0.63
CA PRO A 12 21.02 0.34 -0.15
C PRO A 12 21.44 -0.61 -1.28
N ALA A 13 20.83 -0.48 -2.46
CA ALA A 13 21.13 -1.33 -3.61
C ALA A 13 22.46 -0.96 -4.30
N ALA A 14 22.81 0.33 -4.30
CA ALA A 14 24.04 0.83 -4.94
C ALA A 14 25.19 1.10 -3.95
N GLY A 15 24.93 1.08 -2.64
CA GLY A 15 25.92 1.34 -1.59
C GLY A 15 26.42 2.79 -1.51
N LYS A 16 25.80 3.73 -2.23
CA LYS A 16 26.20 5.14 -2.32
C LYS A 16 24.98 6.07 -2.36
N HIS A 17 25.24 7.38 -2.25
CA HIS A 17 24.21 8.39 -2.41
C HIS A 17 23.88 8.62 -3.88
N THR A 18 22.63 8.37 -4.26
CA THR A 18 22.14 8.48 -5.64
C THR A 18 20.86 9.32 -5.70
N GLU A 19 20.45 9.70 -6.90
CA GLU A 19 19.17 10.36 -7.13
C GLU A 19 18.02 9.37 -7.07
N HIS A 20 17.01 9.71 -6.27
CA HIS A 20 15.81 8.91 -6.09
C HIS A 20 14.57 9.66 -6.54
N THR A 21 13.71 8.98 -7.29
CA THR A 21 12.39 9.47 -7.66
C THR A 21 11.39 9.20 -6.54
N VAL A 22 10.64 10.22 -6.13
CA VAL A 22 9.64 10.15 -5.06
C VAL A 22 8.28 9.77 -5.65
N GLU A 23 7.76 8.61 -5.26
CA GLU A 23 6.46 8.12 -5.69
C GLU A 23 5.49 7.98 -4.51
N ARG A 24 4.22 8.35 -4.74
CA ARG A 24 3.14 8.08 -3.78
C ARG A 24 2.52 6.72 -4.05
N VAL A 25 2.44 5.88 -3.03
CA VAL A 25 1.84 4.54 -3.15
C VAL A 25 0.34 4.65 -3.37
N LYS A 26 -0.16 3.97 -4.41
CA LYS A 26 -1.59 3.79 -4.66
C LYS A 26 -2.03 2.39 -4.20
N LYS A 27 -3.17 2.32 -3.52
CA LYS A 27 -3.77 1.04 -3.11
C LYS A 27 -4.31 0.31 -4.34
N ARG A 28 -4.01 -0.99 -4.47
CA ARG A 28 -4.59 -1.87 -5.49
C ARG A 28 -5.79 -2.63 -4.92
N ARG A 29 -6.66 -3.15 -5.81
CA ARG A 29 -7.77 -4.03 -5.43
C ARG A 29 -7.23 -5.29 -4.73
N ALA A 30 -7.97 -5.77 -3.74
CA ALA A 30 -7.63 -7.03 -3.07
C ALA A 30 -7.74 -8.20 -4.06
N SER A 31 -6.78 -9.13 -4.00
CA SER A 31 -6.75 -10.32 -4.85
C SER A 31 -7.62 -11.43 -4.26
N GLU A 32 -8.46 -12.06 -5.10
CA GLU A 32 -9.35 -13.17 -4.71
C GLU A 32 -8.59 -14.48 -4.40
N LEU A 33 -7.37 -14.64 -4.91
CA LEU A 33 -6.54 -15.82 -4.69
C LEU A 33 -5.94 -15.88 -3.27
N LYS A 34 -5.93 -14.75 -2.55
CA LYS A 34 -5.41 -14.68 -1.19
C LYS A 34 -6.27 -15.55 -0.26
N TRP A 35 -5.61 -16.30 0.61
CA TRP A 35 -6.25 -17.26 1.51
C TRP A 35 -7.37 -16.65 2.38
N GLY A 36 -7.16 -15.42 2.87
CA GLY A 36 -8.17 -14.71 3.67
C GLY A 36 -9.46 -14.42 2.89
N GLN A 37 -9.33 -14.06 1.61
CA GLN A 37 -10.47 -13.78 0.73
C GLN A 37 -11.23 -15.07 0.40
N ARG A 38 -10.52 -16.17 0.09
CA ARG A 38 -11.11 -17.51 -0.07
C ARG A 38 -11.90 -17.97 1.16
N ARG A 39 -11.32 -17.79 2.35
CA ARG A 39 -12.00 -18.10 3.62
C ARG A 39 -13.26 -17.25 3.81
N PHE A 40 -13.18 -15.95 3.54
CA PHE A 40 -14.32 -15.04 3.64
C PHE A 40 -15.45 -15.46 2.68
N ARG A 41 -15.14 -15.78 1.43
CA ARG A 41 -16.11 -16.29 0.44
C ARG A 41 -16.77 -17.59 0.90
N ARG A 42 -16.00 -18.54 1.45
CA ARG A 42 -16.53 -19.80 1.99
C ARG A 42 -17.51 -19.57 3.15
N VAL A 43 -17.22 -18.66 4.07
CA VAL A 43 -18.09 -18.40 5.23
C VAL A 43 -19.34 -17.62 4.84
N THR A 44 -19.24 -16.75 3.83
CA THR A 44 -20.35 -15.92 3.33
C THR A 44 -21.26 -16.68 2.37
N ALA A 45 -20.86 -17.85 1.87
CA ALA A 45 -21.66 -18.63 0.93
C ALA A 45 -22.91 -19.21 1.62
N GLY A 46 -24.01 -19.28 0.84
CA GLY A 46 -25.33 -19.72 1.31
C GLY A 46 -26.10 -18.64 2.07
N TYR A 47 -27.17 -19.03 2.74
CA TYR A 47 -28.04 -18.13 3.50
C TYR A 47 -27.47 -17.90 4.90
N ARG A 48 -26.52 -16.97 5.01
CA ARG A 48 -25.86 -16.58 6.27
C ARG A 48 -25.80 -15.06 6.40
N GLY A 49 -25.73 -14.59 7.65
CA GLY A 49 -25.46 -13.18 7.96
C GLY A 49 -24.02 -12.78 7.63
N PHE A 50 -23.72 -11.48 7.75
CA PHE A 50 -22.37 -10.98 7.49
C PHE A 50 -21.41 -11.42 8.62
N PRO A 51 -20.32 -12.15 8.32
CA PRO A 51 -19.60 -12.95 9.32
C PRO A 51 -18.59 -12.17 10.18
N ARG A 52 -18.45 -10.85 9.99
CA ARG A 52 -17.41 -10.03 10.64
C ARG A 52 -17.96 -8.64 11.01
N PRO A 53 -17.47 -7.98 12.07
CA PRO A 53 -17.86 -6.60 12.33
C PRO A 53 -17.42 -5.65 11.20
N LYS A 54 -18.23 -4.65 10.87
CA LYS A 54 -17.93 -3.60 9.88
C LYS A 54 -17.74 -2.25 10.59
N PRO A 55 -16.54 -1.94 11.10
CA PRO A 55 -16.29 -0.63 11.68
C PRO A 55 -16.39 0.44 10.57
N SER A 56 -17.22 1.45 10.79
CA SER A 56 -17.30 2.65 9.96
C SER A 56 -16.49 3.79 10.58
N GLY A 57 -15.85 4.60 9.74
CA GLY A 57 -15.13 5.79 10.18
C GLY A 57 -13.75 5.85 9.56
N GLU A 58 -13.54 6.87 8.73
CA GLU A 58 -12.22 7.22 8.24
C GLU A 58 -11.64 8.34 9.09
N LYS A 59 -10.37 8.22 9.49
CA LYS A 59 -9.67 9.32 10.17
C LYS A 59 -9.60 10.53 9.23
N PRO A 60 -9.80 11.77 9.72
CA PRO A 60 -9.77 12.97 8.90
C PRO A 60 -8.42 13.19 8.21
N THR A 61 -7.32 12.70 8.82
CA THR A 61 -5.98 12.77 8.26
C THR A 61 -5.31 11.39 8.20
N LYS A 62 -4.49 11.17 7.17
CA LYS A 62 -3.71 9.93 6.96
C LYS A 62 -2.27 10.27 6.63
N ARG A 63 -1.33 9.43 7.09
CA ARG A 63 0.08 9.53 6.70
C ARG A 63 0.25 9.17 5.22
N VAL A 64 1.10 9.91 4.51
CA VAL A 64 1.41 9.64 3.10
C VAL A 64 2.52 8.60 3.03
N ASN A 65 2.24 7.47 2.38
CA ASN A 65 3.25 6.45 2.10
C ASN A 65 3.99 6.83 0.81
N LEU A 66 5.28 7.11 0.95
CA LEU A 66 6.19 7.45 -0.14
C LEU A 66 7.19 6.31 -0.38
N ILE A 67 7.44 5.98 -1.64
CA ILE A 67 8.50 5.08 -2.09
C ILE A 67 9.56 5.92 -2.79
N TYR A 68 10.82 5.63 -2.51
CA TYR A 68 11.97 6.23 -3.17
C TYR A 68 12.55 5.18 -4.12
N ARG A 69 12.44 5.42 -5.42
CA ARG A 69 13.04 4.54 -6.44
C ARG A 69 14.41 5.09 -6.83
N CYS A 70 15.44 4.26 -6.69
CA CYS A 70 16.78 4.61 -7.12
C CYS A 70 16.81 4.69 -8.65
N ASN A 71 17.39 5.75 -9.21
CA ASN A 71 17.49 5.90 -10.67
C ASN A 71 18.65 5.10 -11.28
N GLU A 72 19.64 4.69 -10.48
CA GLU A 72 20.84 3.97 -10.94
C GLU A 72 20.70 2.44 -10.96
N THR A 73 19.50 1.92 -10.65
CA THR A 73 19.16 0.48 -10.63
C THR A 73 18.02 0.19 -11.58
#